data_AF-A0A9D7QK89-F1
#
_entry.id   AF-A0A9D7QK89-F1
#
_cell.length_a   1.000
_cell.length_b   1.000
_cell.length_c   1.000
_cell.angle_alpha   90.00
_cell.angle_beta   90.00
_cell.angle_gamma   90.00
#
_symmetry.space_group_name_H-M   'P 1'
#
loop_
_entity.id
_entity.type
_entity.pdbx_description
1 polymer ?
#
loop_
_entity_poly.entity_id
_entity_poly.type
_entity_poly.pdbx_seq_one_letter_code
_entity_poly.pdbx_strand_id
1 'polypeptide(L)'
;MPLVETLIGPLASIIDKLIPDKAARDKAKLELLQMQGTQDLAEINARLSAIVAEANSQDPWTSRARPSFLYVVYLMLLWALPMGVIAAFRPDTAMAIAQGMNAYLNGLPEPLYALFGTGYLGYTAARQWGKISGSDK
;
A
#
# COMPACT_ATOMS: atom_id res chain seq x y z
N MET A 1 -2.83 -9.62 15.53
CA MET A 1 -1.43 -10.06 15.53
C MET A 1 -0.89 -10.40 16.93
N PRO A 2 -0.63 -9.51 17.90
CA PRO A 2 -0.03 -9.95 19.17
C PRO A 2 -1.00 -10.70 20.09
N LEU A 3 -2.27 -10.31 20.15
CA LEU A 3 -3.24 -10.90 21.11
C LEU A 3 -3.49 -12.41 20.91
N VAL A 4 -3.54 -12.90 19.67
CA VAL A 4 -3.84 -14.32 19.40
C VAL A 4 -2.64 -15.20 19.75
N GLU A 5 -1.42 -14.84 19.32
CA GLU A 5 -0.19 -15.54 19.71
C GLU A 5 0.04 -15.52 21.24
N THR A 6 -0.28 -14.41 21.90
CA THR A 6 -0.16 -14.28 23.36
C THR A 6 -1.19 -15.12 24.12
N LEU A 7 -2.35 -15.41 23.51
CA LEU A 7 -3.40 -16.25 24.10
C LEU A 7 -3.19 -17.75 23.85
N ILE A 8 -2.45 -18.13 22.80
CA ILE A 8 -2.17 -19.53 22.48
C ILE A 8 -1.33 -20.21 23.57
N GLY A 9 -0.32 -19.54 24.13
CA GLY A 9 0.49 -20.10 25.22
C GLY A 9 -0.34 -20.46 26.48
N PRO A 10 -1.14 -19.53 27.02
CA PRO A 10 -2.08 -19.79 28.11
C PRO A 10 -3.12 -20.87 27.77
N LEU A 11 -3.73 -20.83 26.58
CA LEU A 11 -4.71 -21.83 26.15
C LEU A 11 -4.11 -23.23 26.01
N ALA A 12 -2.89 -23.34 25.47
CA ALA A 12 -2.16 -24.61 25.41
C ALA A 12 -1.84 -25.16 26.81
N SER A 13 -1.49 -24.29 27.76
CA SER A 13 -1.25 -24.69 29.15
C SER A 13 -2.54 -25.15 29.87
N ILE A 14 -3.68 -24.55 29.55
CA ILE A 14 -5.00 -24.96 30.06
C ILE A 14 -5.37 -26.33 29.47
N ILE A 15 -5.15 -26.55 28.18
CA ILE A 15 -5.35 -27.85 27.52
C ILE A 15 -4.47 -28.93 28.15
N ASP A 16 -3.20 -28.62 28.44
CA ASP A 16 -2.27 -29.54 29.10
C ASP A 16 -2.71 -29.94 30.51
N LYS A 17 -3.47 -29.08 31.20
CA LYS A 17 -3.96 -29.27 32.58
C LYS A 17 -5.35 -29.91 32.64
N LEU A 18 -6.17 -29.72 31.60
CA LEU A 18 -7.56 -30.18 31.55
C LEU A 18 -7.70 -31.57 30.88
N ILE A 19 -6.77 -31.96 30.00
CA ILE A 19 -6.81 -33.21 29.25
C ILE A 19 -5.63 -34.12 29.65
N PRO A 20 -5.87 -35.17 30.47
CA PRO A 20 -4.82 -36.11 30.90
C PRO A 20 -4.31 -37.02 29.79
N ASP A 21 -5.16 -37.31 28.78
CA ASP A 21 -4.84 -38.19 27.66
C ASP A 21 -4.01 -37.44 26.59
N LYS A 22 -2.83 -38.02 26.27
CA LYS A 22 -1.86 -37.46 25.32
C LYS A 22 -2.43 -37.36 23.91
N ALA A 23 -3.25 -38.33 23.49
CA ALA A 23 -3.82 -38.36 22.14
C ALA A 23 -4.89 -37.26 21.92
N ALA A 24 -5.72 -37.00 22.93
CA ALA A 24 -6.75 -35.95 22.87
C ALA A 24 -6.16 -34.53 22.90
N ARG A 25 -5.04 -34.35 23.59
CA ARG A 25 -4.27 -33.11 23.65
C ARG A 25 -3.62 -32.75 22.32
N ASP A 26 -2.98 -33.71 21.66
CA ASP A 26 -2.34 -33.49 20.36
C ASP A 26 -3.38 -33.17 19.28
N LYS A 27 -4.56 -33.80 19.35
CA LYS A 27 -5.71 -33.48 18.48
C LYS A 27 -6.22 -32.05 18.69
N ALA A 28 -6.37 -31.60 19.94
CA ALA A 28 -6.80 -30.23 20.23
C ALA A 28 -5.78 -29.17 19.79
N LYS A 29 -4.47 -29.45 19.92
CA LYS A 29 -3.39 -28.58 19.41
C LYS A 29 -3.40 -28.52 17.88
N LEU A 30 -3.61 -29.65 17.21
CA LEU A 30 -3.75 -29.70 15.76
C LEU A 30 -4.97 -28.89 15.27
N GLU A 31 -6.10 -29.01 15.97
CA GLU A 31 -7.33 -28.28 15.64
C GLU A 31 -7.15 -26.76 15.85
N LEU A 32 -6.47 -26.33 16.91
CA LEU A 32 -6.11 -24.92 17.12
C LEU A 32 -5.19 -24.37 16.02
N LEU A 33 -4.19 -25.14 15.59
CA LEU A 33 -3.31 -24.76 14.47
C LEU A 33 -4.07 -24.67 13.14
N GLN A 34 -5.04 -25.56 12.90
CA GLN A 34 -5.91 -25.50 11.72
C GLN A 34 -6.86 -24.31 11.77
N MET A 35 -7.43 -23.99 12.92
CA MET A 35 -8.25 -22.79 13.13
C MET A 35 -7.43 -21.51 12.91
N GLN A 36 -6.18 -21.47 13.37
CA GLN A 36 -5.27 -20.36 13.11
C GLN A 36 -4.96 -20.23 11.61
N GLY A 37 -4.58 -21.34 10.95
CA GLY A 37 -4.29 -21.32 9.52
C GLY A 37 -5.48 -20.91 8.65
N THR A 38 -6.71 -21.28 9.03
CA THR A 38 -7.94 -20.86 8.32
C THR A 38 -8.28 -19.39 8.55
N GLN A 39 -8.04 -18.85 9.75
CA GLN A 39 -8.19 -17.42 10.04
C GLN A 39 -7.15 -16.57 9.30
N ASP A 40 -5.88 -16.99 9.29
CA ASP A 40 -4.80 -16.30 8.58
C ASP A 40 -5.08 -16.28 7.07
N LEU A 41 -5.55 -17.39 6.51
CA LEU A 41 -5.98 -17.45 5.11
C LEU A 41 -7.20 -16.57 4.83
N ALA A 42 -8.17 -16.50 5.73
CA ALA A 42 -9.33 -15.62 5.59
C ALA A 42 -8.91 -14.13 5.62
N GLU A 43 -7.96 -13.76 6.48
CA GLU A 43 -7.42 -12.40 6.54
C GLU A 43 -6.64 -12.04 5.27
N ILE A 44 -5.79 -12.95 4.78
CA ILE A 44 -5.06 -12.77 3.52
C ILE A 44 -6.06 -12.61 2.36
N ASN A 45 -7.09 -13.44 2.29
CA ASN A 45 -8.13 -13.35 1.27
C ASN A 45 -8.93 -12.05 1.36
N ALA A 46 -9.24 -11.55 2.57
CA ALA A 46 -9.91 -10.27 2.75
C ALA A 46 -9.04 -9.08 2.32
N ARG A 47 -7.72 -9.15 2.54
CA ARG A 47 -6.78 -8.13 2.06
C ARG A 47 -6.65 -8.17 0.53
N LEU A 48 -6.58 -9.37 -0.04
CA LEU A 48 -6.48 -9.57 -1.49
C LEU A 48 -7.79 -9.25 -2.22
N SER A 49 -8.95 -9.50 -1.62
CA SER A 49 -10.26 -9.26 -2.25
C SER A 49 -10.45 -7.79 -2.62
N ALA A 50 -10.01 -6.86 -1.78
CA ALA A 50 -10.03 -5.43 -2.12
C ALA A 50 -9.11 -5.09 -3.31
N ILE A 51 -7.96 -5.75 -3.44
CA ILE A 51 -7.03 -5.55 -4.56
C ILE A 51 -7.61 -6.15 -5.84
N VAL A 52 -8.17 -7.35 -5.77
CA VAL A 52 -8.77 -8.06 -6.89
C VAL A 52 -10.07 -7.38 -7.35
N ALA A 53 -10.87 -6.85 -6.43
CA ALA A 53 -12.06 -6.07 -6.75
C ALA A 53 -11.72 -4.73 -7.43
N GLU A 54 -10.69 -4.03 -6.96
CA GLU A 54 -10.20 -2.80 -7.61
C GLU A 54 -9.62 -3.11 -9.00
N ALA A 55 -8.85 -4.20 -9.14
CA ALA A 55 -8.29 -4.65 -10.41
C ALA A 55 -9.34 -5.15 -11.42
N ASN A 56 -10.44 -5.75 -10.96
CA ASN A 56 -11.57 -6.20 -11.80
C ASN A 56 -12.62 -5.10 -12.06
N SER A 57 -12.40 -3.88 -11.53
CA SER A 57 -13.28 -2.75 -11.85
C SER A 57 -13.23 -2.45 -13.34
N GLN A 58 -14.41 -2.35 -13.97
CA GLN A 58 -14.58 -2.01 -15.39
C GLN A 58 -14.10 -0.58 -15.70
N ASP A 59 -13.96 0.29 -14.68
CA ASP A 59 -13.44 1.63 -14.84
C ASP A 59 -11.89 1.64 -14.93
N PRO A 60 -11.30 2.10 -16.05
CA PRO A 60 -9.84 2.18 -16.22
C PRO A 60 -9.12 3.05 -15.20
N TRP A 61 -9.82 4.04 -14.61
CA TRP A 61 -9.23 4.94 -13.62
C TRP A 61 -9.12 4.27 -12.25
N THR A 62 -10.18 3.57 -11.82
CA THR A 62 -10.19 2.82 -10.57
C THR A 62 -9.22 1.63 -10.60
N SER A 63 -9.18 0.86 -11.68
CA SER A 63 -8.27 -0.29 -11.82
C SER A 63 -6.79 0.09 -11.90
N ARG A 64 -6.47 1.32 -12.32
CA ARG A 64 -5.08 1.80 -12.52
C ARG A 64 -4.66 2.88 -11.53
N ALA A 65 -5.47 3.14 -10.49
CA ALA A 65 -5.17 4.15 -9.49
C ALA A 65 -3.83 3.90 -8.78
N ARG A 66 -3.50 2.66 -8.40
CA ARG A 66 -2.22 2.33 -7.74
C ARG A 66 -1.00 2.43 -8.68
N PRO A 67 -1.04 1.94 -9.93
CA PRO A 67 0.03 2.15 -10.90
C PRO A 67 0.19 3.59 -11.41
N SER A 68 -0.83 4.45 -11.26
CA SER A 68 -0.87 5.78 -11.90
C SER A 68 0.33 6.67 -11.54
N PHE A 69 0.80 6.63 -10.29
CA PHE A 69 1.97 7.39 -9.85
C PHE A 69 3.23 7.01 -10.64
N LEU A 70 3.46 5.71 -10.86
CA LEU A 70 4.58 5.22 -11.66
C LEU A 70 4.49 5.73 -13.11
N TYR A 71 3.28 5.80 -13.69
CA TYR A 71 3.10 6.34 -15.03
C TYR A 71 3.43 7.83 -15.11
N VAL A 72 3.12 8.62 -14.08
CA VAL A 72 3.51 10.04 -14.04
C VAL A 72 5.02 10.19 -13.99
N VAL A 73 5.71 9.39 -13.16
CA VAL A 73 7.17 9.39 -13.08
C VAL A 73 7.79 8.99 -14.42
N TYR A 74 7.26 7.94 -15.06
CA TYR A 74 7.73 7.54 -16.39
C TYR A 74 7.49 8.62 -17.43
N LEU A 75 6.36 9.32 -17.39
CA LEU A 75 6.10 10.43 -18.30
C LEU A 75 7.10 11.58 -18.08
N MET A 76 7.41 11.94 -16.83
CA MET A 76 8.45 12.93 -16.52
C MET A 76 9.83 12.52 -17.06
N LEU A 77 10.21 11.25 -16.90
CA LEU A 77 11.50 10.74 -17.38
C LEU A 77 11.56 10.68 -18.91
N LEU A 78 10.50 10.15 -19.54
CA LEU A 78 10.42 10.00 -20.99
C LEU A 78 10.29 11.35 -21.70
N TRP A 79 9.88 12.41 -21.00
CA TRP A 79 9.91 13.78 -21.51
C TRP A 79 11.33 14.26 -21.89
N ALA A 80 12.37 13.63 -21.33
CA ALA A 80 13.75 13.90 -21.74
C ALA A 80 14.05 13.48 -23.19
N LEU A 81 13.35 12.48 -23.74
CA LEU A 81 13.55 12.01 -25.11
C LEU A 81 13.19 13.07 -26.18
N PRO A 82 11.98 13.65 -26.22
CA PRO A 82 11.66 14.70 -27.18
C PRO A 82 12.53 15.94 -26.96
N MET A 83 12.86 16.28 -25.71
CA MET A 83 13.78 17.39 -25.42
C MET A 83 15.20 17.13 -25.93
N GLY A 84 15.69 15.90 -25.83
CA GLY A 84 16.98 15.49 -26.40
C GLY A 84 17.00 15.57 -27.93
N VAL A 85 15.91 15.18 -28.59
CA VAL A 85 15.76 15.36 -30.04
C VAL A 85 15.79 16.84 -30.42
N ILE A 86 15.04 17.69 -29.72
CA ILE A 86 15.06 19.14 -29.98
C ILE A 86 16.47 19.70 -29.75
N ALA A 87 17.16 19.29 -28.68
CA ALA A 87 18.52 19.73 -28.39
C ALA A 87 19.52 19.34 -29.48
N ALA A 88 19.36 18.17 -30.11
CA ALA A 88 20.23 17.71 -31.19
C ALA A 88 20.11 18.56 -32.46
N PHE A 89 18.92 19.09 -32.77
CA PHE A 89 18.69 19.89 -33.99
C PHE A 89 18.68 21.40 -33.75
N ARG A 90 18.27 21.85 -32.56
CA ARG A 90 18.11 23.26 -32.16
C ARG A 90 18.45 23.45 -30.67
N PRO A 91 19.75 23.50 -30.33
CA PRO A 91 20.20 23.59 -28.94
C PRO A 91 19.72 24.87 -28.23
N ASP A 92 19.71 26.02 -28.92
CA ASP A 92 19.26 27.29 -28.32
C ASP A 92 17.77 27.25 -27.94
N THR A 93 16.94 26.63 -28.78
CA THR A 93 15.50 26.45 -28.49
C THR A 93 15.30 25.50 -27.31
N ALA A 94 16.03 24.39 -27.25
CA ALA A 94 15.96 23.47 -26.12
C ALA A 94 16.36 24.15 -24.80
N MET A 95 17.40 24.99 -24.83
CA MET A 95 17.86 25.73 -23.66
C MET A 95 16.83 26.77 -23.20
N ALA A 96 16.21 27.51 -24.13
CA ALA A 96 15.15 28.46 -23.81
C ALA A 96 13.93 27.77 -23.17
N ILE A 97 13.53 26.60 -23.69
CA ILE A 97 12.44 25.80 -23.11
C ILE A 97 12.80 25.35 -21.69
N ALA A 98 14.00 24.79 -21.50
CA ALA A 98 14.45 24.32 -20.19
C ALA A 98 14.52 25.45 -19.15
N GLN A 99 14.99 26.63 -19.55
CA GLN A 99 15.02 27.81 -18.68
C GLN A 99 13.61 28.28 -18.33
N GLY A 100 12.70 28.36 -19.31
CA GLY A 100 11.31 28.72 -19.07
C GLY A 100 10.60 27.74 -18.13
N MET A 101 10.81 26.43 -18.31
CA MET A 101 10.25 25.41 -17.42
C MET A 101 10.80 25.53 -15.99
N ASN A 102 12.11 25.71 -15.83
CA ASN A 102 12.71 25.91 -14.50
C ASN A 102 12.21 27.20 -13.84
N ALA A 103 12.10 28.30 -14.58
CA ALA A 103 11.58 29.56 -14.06
C ALA A 103 10.12 29.43 -13.61
N TYR A 104 9.28 28.74 -14.39
CA TYR A 104 7.90 28.46 -14.01
C TYR A 104 7.80 27.61 -12.73
N LEU A 105 8.54 26.50 -12.66
CA LEU A 105 8.51 25.60 -11.50
C LEU A 105 9.08 26.27 -10.23
N ASN A 106 10.16 27.02 -10.35
CA ASN A 106 10.71 27.79 -9.22
C ASN A 106 9.84 29.00 -8.84
N GLY A 107 8.98 29.45 -9.74
CA GLY A 107 7.99 30.50 -9.47
C GLY A 107 6.79 30.01 -8.65
N LEU A 108 6.60 28.69 -8.51
CA LEU A 108 5.54 28.13 -7.68
C LEU A 108 5.90 28.27 -6.19
N PRO A 109 5.04 28.89 -5.36
CA PRO A 109 5.32 29.07 -3.95
C PRO A 109 5.54 27.74 -3.23
N GLU A 110 6.59 27.67 -2.40
CA GLU A 110 6.86 26.52 -1.51
C GLU A 110 5.62 26.08 -0.70
N PRO A 111 4.76 26.99 -0.17
CA PRO A 111 3.54 26.61 0.54
C PRO A 111 2.60 25.71 -0.27
N LEU A 112 2.57 25.81 -1.61
CA LEU A 112 1.75 24.91 -2.43
C LEU A 112 2.31 23.49 -2.44
N TYR A 113 3.64 23.33 -2.50
CA TYR A 113 4.30 22.03 -2.39
C TYR A 113 4.13 21.43 -1.00
N ALA A 114 4.24 22.26 0.05
CA ALA A 114 3.99 21.85 1.42
C ALA A 114 2.52 21.44 1.61
N LEU A 115 1.55 22.17 1.05
CA LEU A 115 0.13 21.82 1.09
C LEU A 115 -0.13 20.48 0.38
N PHE A 116 0.47 20.26 -0.79
CA PHE A 116 0.35 19.01 -1.52
C PHE A 116 0.94 17.83 -0.72
N GLY A 117 2.15 18.00 -0.18
CA GLY A 117 2.82 16.99 0.63
C GLY A 117 2.07 16.67 1.93
N THR A 118 1.60 17.69 2.64
CA THR A 118 0.80 17.52 3.86
C THR A 118 -0.56 16.88 3.57
N GLY A 119 -1.21 17.20 2.45
CA GLY A 119 -2.44 16.52 2.03
C GLY A 119 -2.22 15.03 1.73
N TYR A 120 -1.15 14.69 1.02
CA TYR A 120 -0.83 13.29 0.69
C TYR A 120 -0.44 12.47 1.93
N LEU A 121 0.42 13.02 2.80
CA LEU A 121 0.79 12.39 4.07
C LEU A 121 -0.38 12.34 5.05
N GLY A 122 -1.21 13.38 5.09
CA GLY A 122 -2.43 13.43 5.90
C GLY A 122 -3.43 12.34 5.49
N TYR A 123 -3.64 12.12 4.19
CA TYR A 123 -4.50 11.05 3.70
C TYR A 123 -3.97 9.66 4.08
N THR A 124 -2.66 9.42 3.92
CA THR A 124 -2.05 8.14 4.31
C THR A 124 -2.12 7.90 5.81
N ALA A 125 -1.88 8.94 6.63
CA ALA A 125 -2.03 8.89 8.08
C ALA A 125 -3.49 8.63 8.51
N ALA A 126 -4.46 9.34 7.93
CA ALA A 126 -5.88 9.14 8.21
C ALA A 126 -6.34 7.72 7.86
N ARG A 127 -5.88 7.18 6.73
CA ARG A 127 -6.18 5.80 6.31
C ARG A 127 -5.54 4.74 7.21
N GLN A 128 -4.32 4.97 7.70
CA GLN A 128 -3.69 4.07 8.68
C GLN A 128 -4.38 4.17 10.04
N TRP A 129 -4.79 5.37 10.45
CA TRP A 129 -5.57 5.58 11.66
C TRP A 129 -6.92 4.86 11.60
N GLY A 130 -7.63 4.93 10.47
CA GLY A 130 -8.90 4.19 10.26
C GLY A 130 -8.76 2.68 10.44
N LYS A 131 -7.65 2.10 9.95
CA LYS A 131 -7.32 0.68 10.16
C LYS A 131 -7.02 0.32 11.62
N ILE A 132 -6.27 1.17 12.32
CA ILE A 132 -5.88 0.93 13.72
C ILE A 132 -7.08 1.13 14.66
N SER A 133 -7.92 2.13 14.38
CA SER A 133 -9.12 2.45 15.18
C SER A 133 -10.31 1.54 14.88
N GLY A 134 -10.24 0.70 13.85
CA GLY A 134 -11.30 -0.25 13.50
C GLY A 134 -12.56 0.40 12.91
N SER A 135 -12.48 1.67 12.50
CA SER A 135 -13.56 2.38 11.83
C SER A 135 -13.71 2.01 10.35
N ASP A 136 -12.63 1.50 9.73
CA ASP A 136 -12.67 0.82 8.44
C ASP A 136 -13.02 -0.67 8.67
N LYS A 137 -14.31 -0.99 8.77
CA LYS A 137 -14.84 -2.35 8.66
C LYS A 137 -15.80 -2.43 7.47
#